data_AF-A0A554J3M8-F1
#
_entry.id   AF-A0A554J3M8-F1
#
_cell.length_a   1.000
_cell.length_b   1.000
_cell.length_c   1.000
_cell.angle_alpha   90.00
_cell.angle_beta   90.00
_cell.angle_gamma   90.00
#
_symmetry.space_group_name_H-M   'P 1'
#
loop_
_entity.id
_entity.type
_entity.pdbx_description
1 polymer ?
#
loop_
_entity_poly.entity_id
_entity_poly.type
_entity_poly.pdbx_seq_one_letter_code
_entity_poly.pdbx_strand_id
1 'polypeptide(L)'
;MDYNTKEGIAAELGSYASFYALMRSRDEHGRHDFEDIPEETTSDLTPFTILGRYYSDRRGQCVRLNRDLFTDADRNSMSAVMTVEEFQRFFEKHISERAGQKWFAIHEGSEGMGPSFSLPAPHIVCARCGGTWSLDNCHDIDALGNFEEFDLTPFVGKTLREVQTELTKKTNKEHYFSGSLPIYNEQWILDYIANDVLVHECRSSETGWRDKYHETNPITWEYVVGEGDHTSLTYYSFYHGPCFQEMKRDEAEIEERENLEALRQCFEEVGFRNVVLERVELPPHVLEWAAKDLGSGEDVEDITSTLTYYRVNTKQGSFGIICAAFLILDLHGCGVSLEDFHLEFAEEVPEDFPPIVGLSGETDELQKFFKLMVKQQRKAKRQKKV
;
A
#
# COMPACT_ATOMS: atom_id res chain seq x y z
N MET A 1 36.59 -3.43 -8.61
CA MET A 1 35.79 -2.62 -7.68
C MET A 1 36.04 -3.20 -6.29
N ASP A 2 36.60 -2.42 -5.37
CA ASP A 2 36.75 -2.86 -3.98
C ASP A 2 35.49 -2.46 -3.20
N TYR A 3 34.44 -3.27 -3.32
CA TYR A 3 33.13 -2.97 -2.75
C TYR A 3 33.04 -3.31 -1.25
N ASN A 4 34.15 -3.74 -0.62
CA ASN A 4 34.17 -4.21 0.77
C ASN A 4 35.01 -3.33 1.71
N THR A 5 35.59 -2.24 1.21
CA THR A 5 36.31 -1.25 2.00
C THR A 5 35.61 0.10 1.94
N LYS A 6 35.82 0.93 2.97
CA LYS A 6 35.25 2.28 3.04
C LYS A 6 35.74 3.15 1.88
N GLU A 7 37.03 3.08 1.57
CA GLU A 7 37.70 3.84 0.50
C GLU A 7 37.21 3.38 -0.88
N GLY A 8 37.07 2.07 -1.08
CA GLY A 8 36.60 1.52 -2.34
C GLY A 8 35.13 1.86 -2.61
N ILE A 9 34.26 1.82 -1.61
CA ILE A 9 32.88 2.31 -1.72
C ILE A 9 32.87 3.81 -2.03
N ALA A 10 33.65 4.61 -1.31
CA ALA A 10 33.69 6.07 -1.50
C ALA A 10 34.15 6.46 -2.91
N ALA A 11 35.09 5.71 -3.50
CA ALA A 11 35.55 5.93 -4.86
C ALA A 11 34.47 5.72 -5.93
N GLU A 12 33.46 4.88 -5.65
CA GLU A 12 32.35 4.57 -6.54
C GLU A 12 31.15 5.55 -6.38
N LEU A 13 31.17 6.45 -5.38
CA LEU A 13 30.14 7.46 -5.18
C LEU A 13 30.29 8.70 -6.08
N GLY A 14 30.86 8.55 -7.28
CA GLY A 14 31.02 9.64 -8.24
C GLY A 14 29.77 9.96 -9.06
N SER A 15 28.82 9.03 -9.15
CA SER A 15 27.57 9.20 -9.87
C SER A 15 26.48 8.28 -9.32
N TYR A 16 25.21 8.58 -9.63
CA TYR A 16 24.10 7.69 -9.29
C TYR A 16 24.25 6.31 -9.92
N ALA A 17 24.68 6.26 -11.19
CA ALA A 17 24.86 4.99 -11.89
C ALA A 17 25.95 4.11 -11.26
N SER A 18 27.06 4.72 -10.82
CA SER A 18 28.13 4.03 -10.11
C SER A 18 27.66 3.52 -8.74
N PHE A 19 26.91 4.34 -8.00
CA PHE A 19 26.32 3.94 -6.72
C PHE A 19 25.32 2.79 -6.87
N TYR A 20 24.41 2.87 -7.85
CA TYR A 20 23.48 1.80 -8.18
C TYR A 20 24.23 0.49 -8.52
N ALA A 21 25.25 0.57 -9.39
CA ALA A 21 26.04 -0.59 -9.77
C ALA A 21 26.78 -1.22 -8.58
N LEU A 22 27.39 -0.39 -7.72
CA LEU A 22 28.04 -0.83 -6.49
C LEU A 22 27.09 -1.61 -5.58
N MET A 23 25.88 -1.07 -5.35
CA MET A 23 24.91 -1.75 -4.49
C MET A 23 24.36 -3.02 -5.12
N ARG A 24 24.12 -3.04 -6.44
CA ARG A 24 23.74 -4.24 -7.18
C ARG A 24 24.82 -5.32 -7.07
N SER A 25 26.09 -4.96 -7.22
CA SER A 25 27.21 -5.91 -7.07
C SER A 25 27.29 -6.47 -5.64
N ARG A 26 27.01 -5.66 -4.61
CA ARG A 26 26.97 -6.14 -3.22
C ARG A 26 25.79 -7.09 -3.00
N ASP A 27 24.60 -6.71 -3.45
CA ASP A 27 23.38 -7.53 -3.37
C ASP A 27 23.55 -8.86 -4.10
N GLU A 28 24.09 -8.86 -5.33
CA GLU A 28 24.39 -10.09 -6.09
C GLU A 28 25.45 -10.97 -5.42
N HIS A 29 26.40 -10.38 -4.69
CA HIS A 29 27.42 -11.14 -3.95
C HIS A 29 26.86 -11.79 -2.69
N GLY A 30 25.87 -11.16 -2.03
CA GLY A 30 25.27 -11.73 -0.83
C GLY A 30 23.99 -12.53 -1.07
N ARG A 31 23.32 -12.34 -2.23
CA ARG A 31 22.27 -13.23 -2.75
C ARG A 31 22.92 -14.48 -3.33
N HIS A 32 23.35 -15.35 -2.46
CA HIS A 32 23.44 -16.76 -2.79
C HIS A 32 22.11 -17.42 -2.39
N ASP A 33 21.51 -18.15 -3.33
CA ASP A 33 20.11 -18.59 -3.34
C ASP A 33 19.56 -18.98 -1.97
N PHE A 34 18.39 -18.42 -1.65
CA PHE A 34 17.63 -18.53 -0.40
C PHE A 34 17.31 -19.96 0.08
N GLU A 35 17.79 -21.00 -0.61
CA GLU A 35 17.39 -22.38 -0.33
C GLU A 35 18.53 -23.36 -0.03
N ASP A 36 19.83 -23.09 -0.31
CA ASP A 36 20.85 -24.16 -0.19
C ASP A 36 22.31 -23.75 0.11
N ILE A 37 22.54 -22.61 0.76
CA ILE A 37 23.91 -22.21 1.17
C ILE A 37 24.12 -22.54 2.65
N PRO A 38 25.06 -23.45 3.00
CA PRO A 38 25.48 -23.63 4.39
C PRO A 38 25.99 -22.28 4.95
N GLU A 39 25.59 -21.93 6.18
CA GLU A 39 25.97 -20.68 6.90
C GLU A 39 27.47 -20.33 6.82
N GLU A 40 28.33 -21.29 6.51
CA GLU A 40 29.78 -21.18 6.45
C GLU A 40 30.34 -20.55 5.15
N THR A 41 29.51 -20.27 4.14
CA THR A 41 29.99 -19.77 2.82
C THR A 41 29.49 -18.37 2.42
N THR A 42 28.71 -17.67 3.25
CA THR A 42 28.48 -16.24 3.02
C THR A 42 29.78 -15.49 3.32
N SER A 43 30.45 -15.00 2.28
CA SER A 43 31.52 -14.03 2.44
C SER A 43 31.00 -12.83 3.24
N ASP A 44 31.54 -12.61 4.43
CA ASP A 44 31.17 -11.49 5.32
C ASP A 44 31.46 -10.16 4.61
N LEU A 45 30.47 -9.59 3.92
CA LEU A 45 30.54 -8.20 3.51
C LEU A 45 30.60 -7.35 4.78
N THR A 46 31.54 -6.41 4.81
CA THR A 46 31.57 -5.39 5.86
C THR A 46 30.31 -4.54 5.70
N PRO A 47 29.53 -4.35 6.78
CA PRO A 47 28.35 -3.52 6.73
C PRO A 47 28.74 -2.04 6.77
N PHE A 48 28.05 -1.23 5.96
CA PHE A 48 28.33 0.21 5.86
C PHE A 48 27.04 1.01 5.87
N THR A 49 27.13 2.21 6.43
CA THR A 49 26.17 3.27 6.16
C THR A 49 26.72 4.16 5.05
N ILE A 50 25.91 4.40 4.02
CA ILE A 50 26.29 5.08 2.79
C ILE A 50 25.39 6.31 2.62
N LEU A 51 26.01 7.45 2.35
CA LEU A 51 25.41 8.79 2.27
C LEU A 51 24.59 9.21 3.50
N GLY A 52 24.76 8.52 4.64
CA GLY A 52 23.92 8.70 5.82
C GLY A 52 22.46 8.28 5.63
N ARG A 53 22.14 7.57 4.53
CA ARG A 53 20.77 7.32 4.05
C ARG A 53 20.51 5.85 3.76
N TYR A 54 21.55 5.07 3.52
CA TYR A 54 21.44 3.64 3.19
C TYR A 54 22.30 2.83 4.13
N TYR A 55 21.76 1.71 4.60
CA TYR A 55 22.52 0.70 5.30
C TYR A 55 22.68 -0.50 4.36
N SER A 56 23.92 -0.91 4.11
CA SER A 56 24.21 -2.17 3.43
C SER A 56 24.70 -3.17 4.45
N ASP A 57 24.00 -4.31 4.57
CA ASP A 57 24.31 -5.34 5.55
C ASP A 57 25.42 -6.29 5.08
N ARG A 58 25.64 -7.37 5.85
CA ARG A 58 26.63 -8.41 5.53
C ARG A 58 26.23 -9.34 4.38
N ARG A 59 24.95 -9.34 4.01
CA ARG A 59 24.37 -10.08 2.89
C ARG A 59 24.20 -9.18 1.66
N GLY A 60 24.79 -7.98 1.68
CA GLY A 60 24.72 -7.04 0.57
C GLY A 60 23.35 -6.40 0.40
N GLN A 61 22.37 -6.72 1.24
CA GLN A 61 21.06 -6.11 1.21
C GLN A 61 21.22 -4.63 1.53
N CYS A 62 20.58 -3.78 0.75
CA CYS A 62 20.65 -2.34 0.91
C CYS A 62 19.27 -1.81 1.30
N VAL A 63 19.16 -1.31 2.52
CA VAL A 63 17.93 -0.73 3.07
C VAL A 63 18.08 0.77 3.23
N ARG A 64 17.00 1.49 2.94
CA ARG A 64 16.92 2.92 3.20
C ARG A 64 16.68 3.17 4.70
N LEU A 65 17.47 4.05 5.29
CA LEU A 65 17.27 4.56 6.64
C LEU A 65 16.10 5.55 6.67
N ASN A 66 15.36 5.61 7.78
CA ASN A 66 14.23 6.52 7.93
C ASN A 66 14.67 7.99 7.70
N ARG A 67 13.99 8.66 6.75
CA ARG A 67 14.28 10.02 6.30
C ARG A 67 14.16 11.04 7.43
N ASP A 68 13.21 10.84 8.34
CA ASP A 68 12.78 11.85 9.31
C ASP A 68 13.70 11.93 10.53
N LEU A 69 14.65 11.01 10.64
CA LEU A 69 15.64 10.98 11.73
C LEU A 69 16.73 12.04 11.57
N PHE A 70 16.98 12.53 10.35
CA PHE A 70 18.15 13.36 10.03
C PHE A 70 17.74 14.69 9.40
N THR A 71 18.13 15.80 10.03
CA THR A 71 18.04 17.12 9.40
C THR A 71 19.10 17.26 8.29
N ASP A 72 18.94 18.25 7.41
CA ASP A 72 19.95 18.55 6.39
C ASP A 72 21.32 18.89 7.00
N ALA A 73 21.33 19.54 8.17
CA ALA A 73 22.56 19.81 8.91
C ALA A 73 23.26 18.52 9.37
N ASP A 74 22.49 17.55 9.89
CA ASP A 74 23.01 16.25 10.28
C ASP A 74 23.63 15.54 9.06
N ARG A 75 22.89 15.49 7.95
CA ARG A 75 23.34 14.84 6.70
C ARG A 75 24.62 15.46 6.14
N ASN A 76 24.73 16.79 6.15
CA ASN A 76 25.91 17.50 5.66
C ASN A 76 27.16 17.29 6.52
N SER A 77 26.99 16.86 7.77
CA SER A 77 28.10 16.58 8.70
C SER A 77 28.58 15.13 8.68
N MET A 78 27.83 14.23 8.04
CA MET A 78 28.21 12.82 7.90
C MET A 78 29.25 12.62 6.81
N SER A 79 30.09 11.60 7.00
CA SER A 79 30.91 11.08 5.90
C SER A 79 30.04 10.32 4.91
N ALA A 80 30.39 10.38 3.63
CA ALA A 80 29.66 9.68 2.56
C ALA A 80 29.64 8.15 2.74
N VAL A 81 30.62 7.58 3.45
CA VAL A 81 30.65 6.17 3.84
C VAL A 81 31.11 6.09 5.29
N MET A 82 30.42 5.30 6.10
CA MET A 82 30.69 5.11 7.52
C MET A 82 30.59 3.63 7.86
N THR A 83 31.45 3.14 8.76
CA THR A 83 31.20 1.84 9.40
C THR A 83 29.99 1.95 10.33
N VAL A 84 29.46 0.80 10.76
CA VAL A 84 28.35 0.76 11.72
C VAL A 84 28.71 1.47 13.02
N GLU A 85 29.93 1.28 13.51
CA GLU A 85 30.41 1.89 14.77
C GLU A 85 30.63 3.39 14.64
N GLU A 86 31.08 3.86 13.46
CA GLU A 86 31.17 5.30 13.18
C GLU A 86 29.79 5.94 13.13
N PHE A 87 28.84 5.29 12.43
CA PHE A 87 27.48 5.78 12.29
C PHE A 87 26.74 5.81 13.62
N GLN A 88 26.87 4.75 14.44
CA GLN A 88 26.27 4.69 15.76
C GLN A 88 26.79 5.79 16.69
N ARG A 89 28.11 6.03 16.70
CA ARG A 89 28.69 7.16 17.46
C ARG A 89 28.15 8.51 16.99
N PHE A 90 27.94 8.68 15.69
CA PHE A 90 27.31 9.88 15.15
C PHE A 90 25.86 10.01 15.62
N PHE A 91 25.07 8.94 15.48
CA PHE A 91 23.66 8.91 15.88
C PHE A 91 23.47 9.20 17.37
N GLU A 92 24.25 8.57 18.23
CA GLU A 92 24.21 8.78 19.68
C GLU A 92 24.51 10.23 20.05
N LYS A 93 25.52 10.83 19.41
CA LYS A 93 25.95 12.20 19.69
C LYS A 93 24.97 13.27 19.18
N HIS A 94 24.33 13.04 18.04
CA HIS A 94 23.61 14.09 17.32
C HIS A 94 22.08 13.92 17.37
N ILE A 95 21.57 12.70 17.60
CA ILE A 95 20.17 12.36 17.30
C ILE A 95 19.45 11.66 18.46
N SER A 96 20.17 10.91 19.31
CA SER A 96 19.55 10.12 20.40
C SER A 96 18.64 10.94 21.33
N GLU A 97 18.96 12.22 21.56
CA GLU A 97 18.13 13.12 22.36
C GLU A 97 16.82 13.52 21.66
N ARG A 98 16.80 13.57 20.32
CA ARG A 98 15.64 13.97 19.49
C ARG A 98 14.76 12.78 19.10
N ALA A 99 15.35 11.61 18.85
CA ALA A 99 14.63 10.45 18.32
C ALA A 99 13.77 9.74 19.38
N GLY A 100 13.93 10.03 20.68
CA GLY A 100 13.48 9.13 21.73
C GLY A 100 14.12 7.75 21.56
N GLN A 101 13.70 6.72 22.30
CA GLN A 101 14.19 5.35 22.06
C GLN A 101 13.71 4.73 20.73
N LYS A 102 13.39 5.53 19.69
CA LYS A 102 13.12 5.01 18.35
C LYS A 102 14.45 4.51 17.77
N TRP A 103 14.75 3.25 18.12
CA TRP A 103 15.78 2.43 17.50
C TRP A 103 15.66 2.49 15.98
N PHE A 104 16.77 2.20 15.29
CA PHE A 104 16.90 1.96 13.86
C PHE A 104 15.63 1.34 13.24
N ALA A 105 14.65 2.17 12.92
CA ALA A 105 13.53 1.76 12.12
C ALA A 105 14.08 1.69 10.71
N ILE A 106 14.63 0.52 10.37
CA ILE A 106 14.72 0.07 8.99
C ILE A 106 13.31 0.26 8.46
N HIS A 107 13.14 1.13 7.47
CA HIS A 107 11.84 1.26 6.86
C HIS A 107 11.60 -0.09 6.18
N GLU A 108 10.79 -0.95 6.80
CA GLU A 108 10.07 -2.06 6.16
C GLU A 108 9.00 -1.46 5.24
N GLY A 109 9.41 -0.50 4.40
CA GLY A 109 8.57 0.28 3.51
C GLY A 109 8.24 -0.52 2.26
N SER A 110 7.59 -1.66 2.47
CA SER A 110 6.62 -2.29 1.57
C SER A 110 6.19 -3.59 2.23
N GLU A 111 4.95 -3.67 2.72
CA GLU A 111 4.28 -4.89 3.22
C GLU A 111 4.09 -5.98 2.13
N GLY A 112 4.92 -6.01 1.11
CA GLY A 112 4.86 -7.02 0.07
C GLY A 112 6.10 -6.97 -0.80
N MET A 113 6.88 -8.06 -0.81
CA MET A 113 7.80 -8.50 -1.87
C MET A 113 8.41 -7.41 -2.77
N GLY A 114 8.92 -6.33 -2.17
CA GLY A 114 9.71 -5.30 -2.84
C GLY A 114 11.01 -5.89 -3.39
N PRO A 115 11.62 -5.30 -4.44
CA PRO A 115 13.01 -5.61 -4.73
C PRO A 115 13.80 -5.41 -3.44
N SER A 116 14.72 -6.33 -3.12
CA SER A 116 15.64 -6.27 -1.95
C SER A 116 16.56 -5.04 -1.97
N PHE A 117 16.29 -4.11 -2.88
CA PHE A 117 17.11 -3.02 -3.30
C PHE A 117 16.22 -1.80 -3.59
N SER A 118 16.26 -0.79 -2.72
CA SER A 118 15.37 0.38 -2.75
C SER A 118 15.76 1.49 -3.75
N LEU A 119 16.60 1.19 -4.75
CA LEU A 119 17.09 2.18 -5.72
C LEU A 119 16.70 1.77 -7.15
N PRO A 120 16.05 2.65 -7.92
CA PRO A 120 15.72 2.41 -9.32
C PRO A 120 16.95 2.39 -10.21
N ALA A 121 16.92 1.59 -11.27
CA ALA A 121 17.94 1.62 -12.30
C ALA A 121 18.15 3.03 -12.89
N PRO A 122 19.39 3.41 -13.29
CA PRO A 122 19.70 4.79 -13.71
C PRO A 122 18.91 5.31 -14.91
N HIS A 123 18.36 4.42 -15.74
CA HIS A 123 17.54 4.78 -16.89
C HIS A 123 16.08 5.06 -16.54
N ILE A 124 15.64 4.65 -15.34
CA ILE A 124 14.28 4.88 -14.87
C ILE A 124 14.17 6.33 -14.41
N VAL A 125 13.01 6.93 -14.68
CA VAL A 125 12.68 8.30 -14.29
C VAL A 125 11.47 8.29 -13.37
N CYS A 126 11.25 9.39 -12.65
CA CYS A 126 10.04 9.55 -11.85
C CYS A 126 8.79 9.46 -12.75
N ALA A 127 7.84 8.58 -12.40
CA ALA A 127 6.67 8.34 -13.23
C ALA A 127 5.70 9.54 -13.31
N ARG A 128 5.79 10.48 -12.35
CA ARG A 128 4.99 11.72 -12.31
C ARG A 128 5.66 12.88 -13.04
N CYS A 129 6.89 13.24 -12.67
CA CYS A 129 7.55 14.44 -13.20
C CYS A 129 8.53 14.17 -14.35
N GLY A 130 8.88 12.91 -14.62
CA GLY A 130 9.88 12.52 -15.62
C GLY A 130 11.34 12.86 -15.24
N GLY A 131 11.58 13.36 -14.03
CA GLY A 131 12.92 13.70 -13.55
C GLY A 131 13.80 12.47 -13.30
N THR A 132 15.11 12.64 -13.46
CA THR A 132 16.12 11.59 -13.26
C THR A 132 16.60 11.49 -11.80
N TRP A 133 17.32 10.41 -11.50
CA TRP A 133 17.95 10.17 -10.20
C TRP A 133 19.41 10.64 -10.16
N SER A 134 19.82 11.10 -8.99
CA SER A 134 21.14 11.63 -8.66
C SER A 134 21.49 11.22 -7.23
N LEU A 135 22.76 11.35 -6.82
CA LEU A 135 23.14 11.10 -5.42
C LEU A 135 22.45 12.07 -4.44
N ASP A 136 22.11 13.26 -4.91
CA ASP A 136 21.46 14.28 -4.09
C ASP A 136 19.99 13.96 -3.82
N ASN A 137 19.29 13.31 -4.75
CA ASN A 137 17.85 13.00 -4.63
C ASN A 137 17.52 11.50 -4.52
N CYS A 138 18.49 10.58 -4.56
CA CYS A 138 18.22 9.14 -4.54
C CYS A 138 17.53 8.64 -3.26
N HIS A 139 17.59 9.43 -2.19
CA HIS A 139 16.92 9.15 -0.92
C HIS A 139 15.43 9.44 -0.94
N ASP A 140 15.00 10.32 -1.85
CA ASP A 140 13.65 10.83 -1.99
C ASP A 140 12.85 9.94 -2.94
N ILE A 141 12.97 8.63 -2.76
CA ILE A 141 12.41 7.63 -3.67
C ILE A 141 11.26 6.91 -2.98
N ASP A 142 10.08 6.99 -3.57
CA ASP A 142 8.96 6.12 -3.22
C ASP A 142 8.68 5.19 -4.40
N ALA A 143 8.36 3.94 -4.09
CA ALA A 143 8.09 2.91 -5.08
C ALA A 143 6.64 2.41 -4.92
N LEU A 144 5.93 2.30 -6.03
CA LEU A 144 4.60 1.71 -6.08
C LEU A 144 4.66 0.40 -6.85
N GLY A 145 4.49 -0.71 -6.14
CA GLY A 145 4.34 -2.04 -6.71
C GLY A 145 2.96 -2.18 -7.37
N ASN A 146 2.95 -2.68 -8.59
CA ASN A 146 1.74 -2.98 -9.35
C ASN A 146 1.86 -4.39 -9.94
N PHE A 147 0.73 -5.01 -10.23
CA PHE A 147 0.67 -6.28 -10.93
C PHE A 147 0.11 -6.07 -12.33
N GLU A 148 0.71 -6.72 -13.32
CA GLU A 148 0.14 -6.81 -14.66
C GLU A 148 0.24 -8.23 -15.18
N GLU A 149 -0.80 -8.63 -15.92
CA GLU A 149 -0.72 -9.81 -16.77
C GLU A 149 0.17 -9.48 -17.97
N PHE A 150 1.09 -10.38 -18.28
CA PHE A 150 2.10 -10.18 -19.30
C PHE A 150 2.12 -11.35 -20.26
N ASP A 151 1.94 -11.04 -21.55
CA ASP A 151 2.03 -12.01 -22.64
C ASP A 151 3.49 -12.34 -22.95
N LEU A 152 3.87 -13.61 -22.78
CA LEU A 152 5.22 -14.09 -23.04
C LEU A 152 5.43 -14.53 -24.49
N THR A 153 4.39 -14.52 -25.33
CA THR A 153 4.48 -14.88 -26.75
C THR A 153 5.63 -14.20 -27.51
N PRO A 154 5.97 -12.91 -27.28
CA PRO A 154 7.13 -12.27 -27.93
C PRO A 154 8.50 -12.88 -27.57
N PHE A 155 8.55 -13.74 -26.55
CA PHE A 155 9.76 -14.35 -26.00
C PHE A 155 9.83 -15.86 -26.18
N VAL A 156 8.94 -16.46 -26.98
CA VAL A 156 8.95 -17.90 -27.27
C VAL A 156 10.36 -18.37 -27.67
N GLY A 157 10.81 -19.46 -27.03
CA GLY A 157 12.13 -20.04 -27.22
C GLY A 157 13.26 -19.44 -26.37
N LYS A 158 12.99 -18.40 -25.57
CA LYS A 158 13.93 -17.85 -24.58
C LYS A 158 13.65 -18.41 -23.19
N THR A 159 14.65 -18.43 -22.32
CA THR A 159 14.45 -18.78 -20.92
C THR A 159 13.86 -17.61 -20.12
N LEU A 160 13.17 -17.88 -19.01
CA LEU A 160 12.67 -16.81 -18.12
C LEU A 160 13.78 -15.89 -17.62
N ARG A 161 15.01 -16.41 -17.44
CA ARG A 161 16.20 -15.60 -17.11
C ARG A 161 16.54 -14.59 -18.21
N GLU A 162 16.50 -15.03 -19.46
CA GLU A 162 16.71 -14.15 -20.62
C GLU A 162 15.59 -13.10 -20.73
N VAL A 163 14.33 -13.51 -20.51
CA VAL A 163 13.17 -12.61 -20.48
C VAL A 163 13.34 -11.54 -19.41
N GLN A 164 13.64 -11.91 -18.17
CA GLN A 164 13.90 -10.96 -17.07
C GLN A 164 15.00 -9.96 -17.43
N THR A 165 16.08 -10.44 -18.05
CA THR A 165 17.21 -9.60 -18.50
C THR A 165 16.78 -8.59 -19.56
N GLU A 166 15.87 -8.96 -20.45
CA GLU A 166 15.35 -8.05 -21.48
C GLU A 166 14.33 -7.05 -20.95
N LEU A 167 13.42 -7.48 -20.07
CA LEU A 167 12.40 -6.62 -19.47
C LEU A 167 13.06 -5.49 -18.66
N THR A 168 14.12 -5.82 -17.91
CA THR A 168 14.88 -4.84 -17.10
C THR A 168 15.54 -3.74 -17.95
N LYS A 169 15.66 -3.90 -19.28
CA LYS A 169 16.34 -2.95 -20.17
C LYS A 169 15.40 -2.05 -20.97
N LYS A 170 14.11 -2.36 -21.05
CA LYS A 170 13.19 -1.80 -22.06
C LYS A 170 12.18 -0.80 -21.52
N THR A 171 12.10 -0.60 -20.21
CA THR A 171 10.98 0.11 -19.59
C THR A 171 11.42 1.13 -18.55
N ASN A 172 10.66 2.21 -18.37
CA ASN A 172 10.79 3.14 -17.22
C ASN A 172 10.22 2.55 -15.92
N LYS A 173 10.28 1.23 -15.78
CA LYS A 173 9.71 0.41 -14.70
C LYS A 173 10.68 -0.73 -14.45
N GLU A 174 10.78 -1.18 -13.20
CA GLU A 174 11.49 -2.44 -12.90
C GLU A 174 10.47 -3.56 -12.84
N HIS A 175 10.53 -4.45 -13.82
CA HIS A 175 9.69 -5.66 -13.86
C HIS A 175 10.41 -6.78 -13.14
N TYR A 176 9.67 -7.53 -12.33
CA TYR A 176 10.10 -8.75 -11.68
C TYR A 176 9.03 -9.80 -11.90
N PHE A 177 9.46 -11.01 -12.25
CA PHE A 177 8.58 -12.16 -12.03
C PHE A 177 8.29 -12.26 -10.53
N SER A 178 7.03 -12.55 -10.19
CA SER A 178 6.67 -12.74 -8.78
C SER A 178 7.45 -13.91 -8.18
N GLY A 179 7.62 -13.93 -6.86
CA GLY A 179 8.48 -14.89 -6.18
C GLY A 179 8.12 -16.37 -6.43
N SER A 180 6.89 -16.67 -6.86
CA SER A 180 6.46 -18.02 -7.25
C SER A 180 6.73 -18.38 -8.72
N LEU A 181 7.10 -17.43 -9.58
CA LEU A 181 7.24 -17.61 -11.04
C LEU A 181 5.99 -18.23 -11.69
N PRO A 182 4.77 -17.69 -11.47
CA PRO A 182 3.56 -18.29 -11.99
C PRO A 182 3.48 -18.08 -13.50
N ILE A 183 3.40 -19.17 -14.26
CA ILE A 183 3.14 -19.19 -15.69
C ILE A 183 1.76 -19.81 -15.89
N TYR A 184 0.99 -19.23 -16.79
CA TYR A 184 -0.27 -19.76 -17.27
C TYR A 184 -0.13 -20.22 -18.71
N ASN A 185 -0.66 -21.39 -19.04
CA ASN A 185 -0.83 -21.85 -20.41
C ASN A 185 -2.09 -22.73 -20.52
N GLU A 186 -2.98 -22.38 -21.45
CA GLU A 186 -4.23 -23.12 -21.70
C GLU A 186 -4.00 -24.60 -22.08
N GLN A 187 -2.88 -24.93 -22.71
CA GLN A 187 -2.57 -26.31 -23.12
C GLN A 187 -2.41 -27.25 -21.92
N TRP A 188 -2.05 -26.73 -20.74
CA TRP A 188 -1.90 -27.54 -19.52
C TRP A 188 -3.24 -27.90 -18.87
N ILE A 189 -4.33 -27.22 -19.24
CA ILE A 189 -5.68 -27.56 -18.81
C ILE A 189 -6.10 -28.93 -19.40
N LEU A 190 -5.58 -29.26 -20.60
CA LEU A 190 -5.94 -30.49 -21.33
C LEU A 190 -5.22 -31.75 -20.82
N ASP A 191 -4.12 -31.61 -20.08
CA ASP A 191 -3.39 -32.74 -19.47
C ASP A 191 -4.27 -33.51 -18.44
N TYR A 192 -5.35 -32.90 -17.94
CA TYR A 192 -6.26 -33.47 -16.93
C TYR A 192 -7.30 -34.44 -17.50
N ILE A 193 -7.72 -34.29 -18.77
CA ILE A 193 -8.89 -35.03 -19.32
C ILE A 193 -8.49 -36.43 -19.83
N ALA A 194 -7.20 -36.72 -20.00
CA ALA A 194 -6.73 -37.91 -20.71
C ALA A 194 -6.44 -39.15 -19.84
N ASN A 195 -6.41 -39.06 -18.51
CA ASN A 195 -6.10 -40.20 -17.65
C ASN A 195 -7.20 -40.44 -16.60
N ASP A 196 -7.97 -41.52 -16.78
CA ASP A 196 -9.04 -42.06 -15.91
C ASP A 196 -8.60 -42.45 -14.47
N VAL A 197 -7.51 -41.87 -13.96
CA VAL A 197 -7.04 -42.06 -12.59
C VAL A 197 -7.13 -40.73 -11.87
N LEU A 198 -8.16 -40.60 -11.03
CA LEU A 198 -8.29 -39.58 -10.00
C LEU A 198 -7.08 -39.66 -9.05
N VAL A 199 -6.01 -38.96 -9.40
CA VAL A 199 -4.97 -38.58 -8.45
C VAL A 199 -5.43 -37.26 -7.83
N HIS A 200 -5.56 -37.25 -6.51
CA HIS A 200 -5.98 -36.10 -5.70
C HIS A 200 -4.95 -34.95 -5.65
N GLU A 201 -3.99 -34.90 -6.58
CA GLU A 201 -2.81 -34.05 -6.48
C GLU A 201 -2.73 -33.03 -7.63
N CYS A 202 -2.45 -31.78 -7.26
CA CYS A 202 -2.29 -30.56 -8.06
C CYS A 202 -3.56 -29.84 -8.59
N ARG A 203 -4.07 -28.92 -7.75
CA ARG A 203 -5.03 -27.83 -8.11
C ARG A 203 -4.55 -26.87 -9.21
N SER A 204 -3.29 -26.97 -9.64
CA SER A 204 -2.63 -26.06 -10.58
C SER A 204 -3.02 -26.34 -12.05
N SER A 205 -3.09 -27.61 -12.45
CA SER A 205 -3.38 -28.02 -13.84
C SER A 205 -4.82 -27.71 -14.28
N GLU A 206 -5.81 -27.84 -13.39
CA GLU A 206 -7.23 -27.50 -13.66
C GLU A 206 -7.43 -26.01 -14.02
N THR A 207 -6.48 -25.15 -13.64
CA THR A 207 -6.54 -23.70 -13.87
C THR A 207 -5.54 -23.21 -14.90
N GLY A 208 -4.75 -24.10 -15.52
CA GLY A 208 -3.72 -23.74 -16.50
C GLY A 208 -2.47 -23.08 -15.91
N TRP A 209 -2.35 -22.97 -14.58
CA TRP A 209 -1.20 -22.35 -13.92
C TRP A 209 -0.14 -23.39 -13.50
N ARG A 210 1.13 -23.05 -13.61
CA ARG A 210 2.26 -23.76 -13.00
C ARG A 210 3.22 -22.73 -12.38
N ASP A 211 3.90 -23.12 -11.31
CA ASP A 211 4.82 -22.24 -10.58
C ASP A 211 6.06 -23.02 -10.12
N LYS A 212 6.97 -22.37 -9.40
CA LYS A 212 8.21 -23.01 -8.91
C LYS A 212 7.97 -24.07 -7.83
N TYR A 213 6.79 -24.09 -7.21
CA TYR A 213 6.42 -25.04 -6.16
C TYR A 213 5.65 -26.25 -6.73
N HIS A 214 5.46 -26.31 -8.05
CA HIS A 214 4.81 -27.43 -8.71
C HIS A 214 5.62 -28.72 -8.52
N GLU A 215 5.00 -29.75 -7.91
CA GLU A 215 5.71 -30.93 -7.39
C GLU A 215 6.46 -31.75 -8.45
N THR A 216 5.89 -31.87 -9.65
CA THR A 216 6.42 -32.77 -10.71
C THR A 216 7.23 -32.07 -11.78
N ASN A 217 7.04 -30.76 -11.95
CA ASN A 217 7.67 -29.98 -13.01
C ASN A 217 7.69 -28.49 -12.62
N PRO A 218 8.54 -28.11 -11.66
CA PRO A 218 8.61 -26.75 -11.17
C PRO A 218 9.08 -25.80 -12.26
N ILE A 219 8.44 -24.64 -12.36
CA ILE A 219 8.94 -23.54 -13.19
C ILE A 219 10.22 -22.99 -12.56
N THR A 220 11.32 -23.05 -13.30
CA THR A 220 12.61 -22.48 -12.88
C THR A 220 13.00 -21.34 -13.81
N TRP A 221 14.05 -20.59 -13.45
CA TRP A 221 14.62 -19.55 -14.33
C TRP A 221 15.09 -20.06 -15.70
N GLU A 222 15.35 -21.37 -15.82
CA GLU A 222 15.76 -22.03 -17.06
C GLU A 222 14.56 -22.55 -17.89
N TYR A 223 13.33 -22.34 -17.41
CA TYR A 223 12.12 -22.64 -18.18
C TYR A 223 12.13 -21.86 -19.50
N VAL A 224 11.94 -22.58 -20.61
CA VAL A 224 11.87 -22.02 -21.96
C VAL A 224 10.42 -21.68 -22.29
N VAL A 225 10.17 -20.42 -22.61
CA VAL A 225 8.84 -19.89 -22.94
C VAL A 225 8.26 -20.62 -24.16
N GLY A 226 7.05 -21.14 -24.02
CA GLY A 226 6.21 -21.75 -25.04
C GLY A 226 5.15 -20.81 -25.61
N GLU A 227 4.52 -21.23 -26.71
CA GLU A 227 3.40 -20.48 -27.30
C GLU A 227 2.19 -20.50 -26.36
N GLY A 228 1.55 -19.35 -26.17
CA GLY A 228 0.40 -19.19 -25.28
C GLY A 228 0.76 -19.09 -23.79
N ASP A 229 2.04 -18.92 -23.46
CA ASP A 229 2.45 -18.63 -22.10
C ASP A 229 2.10 -17.18 -21.72
N HIS A 230 1.51 -17.04 -20.53
CA HIS A 230 1.26 -15.77 -19.89
C HIS A 230 1.80 -15.81 -18.45
N THR A 231 2.11 -14.67 -17.87
CA THR A 231 2.56 -14.60 -16.48
C THR A 231 1.97 -13.38 -15.79
N SER A 232 2.09 -13.33 -14.46
CA SER A 232 1.84 -12.12 -13.69
C SER A 232 3.18 -11.53 -13.28
N LEU A 233 3.48 -10.33 -13.75
CA LEU A 233 4.66 -9.57 -13.38
C LEU A 233 4.31 -8.57 -12.28
N THR A 234 5.20 -8.45 -11.30
CA THR A 234 5.21 -7.29 -10.43
C THR A 234 6.10 -6.24 -11.05
N TYR A 235 5.62 -5.03 -11.25
CA TYR A 235 6.47 -3.91 -11.66
C TYR A 235 6.42 -2.77 -10.66
N TYR A 236 7.55 -2.10 -10.52
CA TYR A 236 7.70 -0.93 -9.65
C TYR A 236 7.79 0.33 -10.48
N SER A 237 6.90 1.28 -10.17
CA SER A 237 7.02 2.66 -10.63
C SER A 237 7.63 3.49 -9.51
N PHE A 238 8.61 4.32 -9.85
CA PHE A 238 9.35 5.12 -8.88
C PHE A 238 8.97 6.59 -8.96
N TYR A 239 8.94 7.25 -7.81
CA TYR A 239 8.47 8.61 -7.65
C TYR A 239 9.42 9.40 -6.74
N HIS A 240 9.63 10.68 -7.06
CA HIS A 240 10.18 11.59 -6.06
C HIS A 240 9.17 11.71 -4.91
N GLY A 241 9.63 11.80 -3.66
CA GLY A 241 8.73 11.86 -2.50
C GLY A 241 7.62 12.91 -2.62
N PRO A 242 7.92 14.18 -2.95
CA PRO A 242 6.87 15.18 -3.20
C PRO A 242 5.89 14.78 -4.31
N CYS A 243 6.37 14.15 -5.39
CA CYS A 243 5.52 13.69 -6.49
C CYS A 243 4.62 12.52 -6.06
N PHE A 244 5.12 11.61 -5.23
CA PHE A 244 4.34 10.50 -4.69
C PHE A 244 3.24 11.00 -3.76
N GLN A 245 3.57 11.96 -2.88
CA GLN A 245 2.60 12.57 -1.97
C GLN A 245 1.51 13.35 -2.72
N GLU A 246 1.88 14.07 -3.79
CA GLU A 246 0.91 14.73 -4.67
C GLU A 246 0.00 13.70 -5.36
N MET A 247 0.57 12.64 -5.94
CA MET A 247 -0.20 11.57 -6.56
C MET A 247 -1.16 10.90 -5.57
N LYS A 248 -0.72 10.60 -4.35
CA LYS A 248 -1.57 10.01 -3.31
C LYS A 248 -2.72 10.93 -2.90
N ARG A 249 -2.49 12.24 -2.91
CA ARG A 249 -3.53 13.24 -2.68
C ARG A 249 -4.53 13.28 -3.83
N ASP A 250 -4.06 13.30 -5.07
CA ASP A 250 -4.91 13.24 -6.26
C ASP A 250 -5.79 11.98 -6.25
N GLU A 251 -5.21 10.82 -5.91
CA GLU A 251 -5.92 9.54 -5.76
C GLU A 251 -7.01 9.62 -4.68
N ALA A 252 -6.67 10.13 -3.50
CA ALA A 252 -7.61 10.31 -2.40
C ALA A 252 -8.76 11.27 -2.76
N GLU A 253 -8.48 12.36 -3.47
CA GLU A 253 -9.51 13.30 -3.95
C GLU A 253 -10.46 12.66 -5.00
N ILE A 254 -9.92 11.81 -5.89
CA ILE A 254 -10.71 11.07 -6.86
C ILE A 254 -11.60 10.05 -6.16
N GLU A 255 -11.02 9.24 -5.27
CA GLU A 255 -11.73 8.24 -4.48
C GLU A 255 -12.83 8.88 -3.62
N GLU A 256 -12.53 9.99 -2.94
CA GLU A 256 -13.52 10.74 -2.17
C GLU A 256 -14.69 11.20 -3.05
N ARG A 257 -14.41 11.72 -4.25
CA ARG A 257 -15.46 12.15 -5.19
C ARG A 257 -16.30 10.97 -5.69
N GLU A 258 -15.69 9.84 -6.01
CA GLU A 258 -16.39 8.63 -6.45
C GLU A 258 -17.27 8.06 -5.33
N ASN A 259 -16.75 8.00 -4.11
CA ASN A 259 -17.49 7.59 -2.93
C ASN A 259 -18.68 8.51 -2.64
N LEU A 260 -18.48 9.84 -2.77
CA LEU A 260 -19.56 10.82 -2.62
C LEU A 260 -20.66 10.64 -3.67
N GLU A 261 -20.29 10.37 -4.92
CA GLU A 261 -21.25 10.13 -6.00
C GLU A 261 -22.01 8.81 -5.81
N ALA A 262 -21.32 7.73 -5.40
CA ALA A 262 -21.95 6.46 -5.06
C ALA A 262 -22.94 6.62 -3.90
N LEU A 263 -22.52 7.33 -2.84
CA LEU A 263 -23.38 7.59 -1.69
C LEU A 263 -24.61 8.43 -2.08
N ARG A 264 -24.43 9.44 -2.94
CA ARG A 264 -25.55 10.24 -3.50
C ARG A 264 -26.55 9.35 -4.23
N GLN A 265 -26.07 8.45 -5.09
CA GLN A 265 -26.91 7.52 -5.85
C GLN A 265 -27.69 6.60 -4.92
N CYS A 266 -27.06 6.02 -3.88
CA CYS A 266 -27.74 5.20 -2.88
C CYS A 266 -28.94 5.93 -2.22
N PHE A 267 -28.78 7.21 -1.87
CA PHE A 267 -29.89 8.00 -1.31
C PHE A 267 -30.99 8.28 -2.34
N GLU A 268 -30.62 8.59 -3.58
CA GLU A 268 -31.59 8.86 -4.65
C GLU A 268 -32.41 7.60 -5.00
N GLU A 269 -31.79 6.42 -5.00
CA GLU A 269 -32.45 5.14 -5.27
C GLU A 269 -33.54 4.81 -4.24
N VAL A 270 -33.33 5.11 -2.95
CA VAL A 270 -34.36 4.91 -1.92
C VAL A 270 -35.44 6.00 -1.93
N GLY A 271 -35.26 7.05 -2.73
CA GLY A 271 -36.27 8.09 -2.99
C GLY A 271 -35.99 9.46 -2.36
N PHE A 272 -34.82 9.68 -1.74
CA PHE A 272 -34.42 11.04 -1.39
C PHE A 272 -34.27 11.89 -2.65
N ARG A 273 -34.51 13.20 -2.54
CA ARG A 273 -34.46 14.11 -3.68
C ARG A 273 -33.61 15.32 -3.36
N ASN A 274 -32.95 15.87 -4.38
CA ASN A 274 -32.03 17.00 -4.25
C ASN A 274 -30.97 16.71 -3.18
N VAL A 275 -30.33 15.54 -3.28
CA VAL A 275 -29.31 15.10 -2.32
C VAL A 275 -28.06 15.94 -2.55
N VAL A 276 -27.62 16.65 -1.52
CA VAL A 276 -26.37 17.40 -1.49
C VAL A 276 -25.57 16.90 -0.30
N LEU A 277 -24.38 16.38 -0.57
CA LEU A 277 -23.43 15.96 0.45
C LEU A 277 -22.35 17.02 0.59
N GLU A 278 -22.06 17.41 1.82
CA GLU A 278 -21.02 18.38 2.16
C GLU A 278 -20.14 17.79 3.26
N ARG A 279 -18.83 17.67 3.00
CA ARG A 279 -17.88 17.30 4.04
C ARG A 279 -17.78 18.44 5.05
N VAL A 280 -17.97 18.12 6.32
CA VAL A 280 -17.86 19.08 7.41
C VAL A 280 -17.03 18.48 8.55
N GLU A 281 -16.51 19.34 9.42
CA GLU A 281 -15.82 18.89 10.64
C GLU A 281 -16.75 18.03 11.49
N LEU A 282 -16.17 17.03 12.17
CA LEU A 282 -16.89 16.14 13.08
C LEU A 282 -17.61 16.96 14.16
N PRO A 283 -18.94 16.86 14.27
CA PRO A 283 -19.68 17.55 15.33
C PRO A 283 -19.24 17.10 16.73
N PRO A 284 -19.33 17.96 17.76
CA PRO A 284 -18.93 17.61 19.12
C PRO A 284 -19.59 16.32 19.65
N HIS A 285 -20.87 16.10 19.37
CA HIS A 285 -21.58 14.88 19.82
C HIS A 285 -21.07 13.60 19.15
N VAL A 286 -20.52 13.70 17.93
CA VAL A 286 -19.91 12.56 17.23
C VAL A 286 -18.53 12.26 17.82
N LEU A 287 -17.75 13.29 18.16
CA LEU A 287 -16.47 13.12 18.85
C LEU A 287 -16.67 12.49 20.23
N GLU A 288 -17.67 12.94 20.98
CA GLU A 288 -18.05 12.35 22.27
C GLU A 288 -18.49 10.89 22.13
N TRP A 289 -19.24 10.55 21.08
CA TRP A 289 -19.59 9.16 20.77
C TRP A 289 -18.36 8.32 20.45
N ALA A 290 -17.50 8.78 19.53
CA ALA A 290 -16.30 8.08 19.13
C ALA A 290 -15.38 7.79 20.33
N ALA A 291 -15.23 8.77 21.23
CA ALA A 291 -14.44 8.62 22.46
C ALA A 291 -15.06 7.66 23.50
N LYS A 292 -16.36 7.35 23.41
CA LYS A 292 -17.03 6.39 24.31
C LYS A 292 -17.02 4.98 23.74
N ASP A 293 -17.34 4.85 22.45
CA ASP A 293 -17.57 3.54 21.80
C ASP A 293 -16.32 2.95 21.15
N LEU A 294 -15.37 3.79 20.69
CA LEU A 294 -14.21 3.34 19.91
C LEU A 294 -12.91 3.24 20.72
N GLY A 295 -12.85 3.78 21.94
CA GLY A 295 -11.71 3.62 22.85
C GLY A 295 -11.55 4.76 23.86
N SER A 296 -10.87 4.51 24.99
CA SER A 296 -10.57 5.54 26.00
C SER A 296 -9.10 5.96 25.95
N GLY A 297 -8.80 7.24 25.70
CA GLY A 297 -7.44 7.79 25.84
C GLY A 297 -6.81 8.32 24.54
N GLU A 298 -5.51 8.10 24.37
CA GLU A 298 -4.68 8.56 23.23
C GLU A 298 -5.21 8.07 21.86
N ASP A 299 -6.00 7.00 21.84
CA ASP A 299 -6.61 6.44 20.62
C ASP A 299 -7.68 7.34 19.97
N VAL A 300 -8.24 8.32 20.70
CA VAL A 300 -9.34 9.15 20.16
C VAL A 300 -8.84 10.06 19.04
N GLU A 301 -7.64 10.62 19.16
CA GLU A 301 -7.07 11.51 18.13
C GLU A 301 -6.76 10.73 16.85
N ASP A 302 -6.18 9.54 16.99
CA ASP A 302 -5.90 8.65 15.87
C ASP A 302 -7.19 8.16 15.19
N ILE A 303 -8.18 7.70 15.97
CA ILE A 303 -9.46 7.24 15.42
C ILE A 303 -10.20 8.38 14.72
N THR A 304 -10.33 9.54 15.36
CA THR A 304 -11.06 10.68 14.78
C THR A 304 -10.38 11.27 13.55
N SER A 305 -9.06 11.13 13.42
CA SER A 305 -8.33 11.53 12.20
C SER A 305 -8.69 10.69 10.97
N THR A 306 -9.22 9.48 11.17
CA THR A 306 -9.63 8.57 10.09
C THR A 306 -11.12 8.65 9.73
N LEU A 307 -11.94 9.22 10.62
CA LEU A 307 -13.38 9.34 10.40
C LEU A 307 -13.68 10.51 9.45
N THR A 308 -14.50 10.25 8.43
CA THR A 308 -15.02 11.32 7.56
C THR A 308 -16.50 11.54 7.85
N TYR A 309 -16.90 12.81 8.05
CA TYR A 309 -18.29 13.17 8.30
C TYR A 309 -18.87 14.01 7.16
N TYR A 310 -20.05 13.61 6.69
CA TYR A 310 -20.80 14.31 5.67
C TYR A 310 -22.13 14.79 6.22
N ARG A 311 -22.42 16.07 6.02
CA ARG A 311 -23.77 16.60 6.16
C ARG A 311 -24.54 16.32 4.88
N VAL A 312 -25.64 15.59 5.01
CA VAL A 312 -26.54 15.30 3.89
C VAL A 312 -27.76 16.21 3.98
N ASN A 313 -27.96 17.00 2.94
CA ASN A 313 -29.12 17.85 2.79
C ASN A 313 -30.00 17.29 1.67
N THR A 314 -31.28 17.10 1.96
CA THR A 314 -32.26 16.57 1.01
C THR A 314 -33.55 17.39 1.06
N LYS A 315 -34.47 17.14 0.11
CA LYS A 315 -35.82 17.69 0.17
C LYS A 315 -36.63 17.19 1.38
N GLN A 316 -36.27 16.04 1.95
CA GLN A 316 -36.97 15.39 3.06
C GLN A 316 -36.47 15.90 4.42
N GLY A 317 -35.23 16.39 4.49
CA GLY A 317 -34.60 16.96 5.68
C GLY A 317 -33.07 16.89 5.59
N SER A 318 -32.40 17.20 6.69
CA SER A 318 -30.94 17.13 6.82
C SER A 318 -30.55 16.16 7.93
N PHE A 319 -29.45 15.44 7.74
CA PHE A 319 -28.89 14.47 8.69
C PHE A 319 -27.38 14.33 8.44
N GLY A 320 -26.67 13.64 9.33
CA GLY A 320 -25.24 13.37 9.19
C GLY A 320 -24.95 11.94 8.76
N ILE A 321 -23.79 11.73 8.18
CA ILE A 321 -23.22 10.41 7.89
C ILE A 321 -21.77 10.39 8.33
N ILE A 322 -21.39 9.36 9.06
CA ILE A 322 -20.00 9.03 9.35
C ILE A 322 -19.60 7.90 8.41
N CYS A 323 -18.56 8.11 7.62
CA CYS A 323 -17.90 7.09 6.82
C CYS A 323 -16.72 6.55 7.62
N ALA A 324 -16.86 5.32 8.11
CA ALA A 324 -15.81 4.53 8.75
C ALA A 324 -15.63 3.21 7.95
N ALA A 325 -15.31 2.11 8.63
CA ALA A 325 -15.41 0.77 8.02
C ALA A 325 -16.83 0.44 7.51
N PHE A 326 -17.85 1.11 8.06
CA PHE A 326 -19.25 1.05 7.64
C PHE A 326 -19.84 2.46 7.58
N LEU A 327 -20.98 2.62 6.90
CA LEU A 327 -21.74 3.87 6.93
C LEU A 327 -22.55 3.95 8.22
N ILE A 328 -22.52 5.11 8.88
CA ILE A 328 -23.24 5.32 10.13
C ILE A 328 -24.08 6.60 10.01
N LEU A 329 -25.39 6.49 10.22
CA LEU A 329 -26.31 7.62 10.22
C LEU A 329 -26.25 8.36 11.55
N ASP A 330 -26.03 9.67 11.48
CA ASP A 330 -26.22 10.59 12.60
C ASP A 330 -27.62 11.21 12.50
N LEU A 331 -28.51 10.75 13.39
CA LEU A 331 -29.90 11.17 13.48
C LEU A 331 -30.06 12.48 14.27
N HIS A 332 -28.98 13.04 14.82
CA HIS A 332 -29.05 14.25 15.62
C HIS A 332 -29.69 15.40 14.84
N GLY A 333 -30.77 15.97 15.38
CA GLY A 333 -31.46 17.12 14.80
C GLY A 333 -32.31 16.83 13.55
N CYS A 334 -32.38 15.58 13.06
CA CYS A 334 -33.19 15.25 11.88
C CYS A 334 -34.68 14.97 12.20
N GLY A 335 -35.01 14.82 13.49
CA GLY A 335 -36.37 14.58 13.99
C GLY A 335 -36.81 13.12 13.93
N VAL A 336 -35.91 12.21 13.57
CA VAL A 336 -36.05 10.75 13.72
C VAL A 336 -35.24 10.33 14.94
N SER A 337 -35.78 9.44 15.77
CA SER A 337 -35.07 8.91 16.94
C SER A 337 -34.62 7.46 16.72
N LEU A 338 -33.78 6.96 17.62
CA LEU A 338 -33.35 5.56 17.59
C LEU A 338 -34.53 4.60 17.76
N GLU A 339 -35.52 4.95 18.58
CA GLU A 339 -36.71 4.12 18.79
C GLU A 339 -37.57 3.99 17.53
N ASP A 340 -37.58 5.02 16.66
CA ASP A 340 -38.24 4.94 15.35
C ASP A 340 -37.56 3.90 14.43
N PHE A 341 -36.26 3.67 14.62
CA PHE A 341 -35.44 2.72 13.85
C PHE A 341 -35.45 1.31 14.43
N HIS A 342 -35.43 1.15 15.75
CA HIS A 342 -35.30 -0.13 16.41
C HIS A 342 -36.45 -0.34 17.39
N LEU A 343 -37.65 -0.56 16.84
CA LEU A 343 -38.88 -0.79 17.62
C LEU A 343 -38.75 -1.92 18.67
N GLU A 344 -37.84 -2.86 18.44
CA GLU A 344 -37.60 -4.01 19.32
C GLU A 344 -36.67 -3.69 20.50
N PHE A 345 -35.90 -2.59 20.44
CA PHE A 345 -34.92 -2.20 21.46
C PHE A 345 -35.27 -0.87 22.15
N ALA A 346 -36.43 -0.28 21.85
CA ALA A 346 -36.82 1.04 22.33
C ALA A 346 -36.88 1.18 23.86
N GLU A 347 -37.04 0.08 24.62
CA GLU A 347 -37.02 0.11 26.09
C GLU A 347 -35.61 -0.03 26.69
N GLU A 348 -34.60 -0.37 25.88
CA GLU A 348 -33.24 -0.69 26.33
C GLU A 348 -32.19 0.34 25.91
N VAL A 349 -32.53 1.31 25.04
CA VAL A 349 -31.61 2.39 24.64
C VAL A 349 -31.49 3.40 25.78
N PRO A 350 -30.29 3.59 26.38
CA PRO A 350 -30.08 4.61 27.41
C PRO A 350 -30.44 6.03 26.90
N GLU A 351 -30.99 6.89 27.77
CA GLU A 351 -31.33 8.28 27.40
C GLU A 351 -30.12 9.09 26.93
N ASP A 352 -28.91 8.69 27.33
CA ASP A 352 -27.64 9.31 26.98
C ASP A 352 -26.96 8.64 25.76
N PHE A 353 -27.60 7.65 25.14
CA PHE A 353 -27.06 7.01 23.94
C PHE A 353 -27.13 7.98 22.75
N PRO A 354 -26.01 8.22 22.05
CA PRO A 354 -25.99 9.15 20.94
C PRO A 354 -26.88 8.63 19.81
N PRO A 355 -27.59 9.51 19.08
CA PRO A 355 -28.59 9.13 18.10
C PRO A 355 -27.92 8.68 16.79
N ILE A 356 -27.10 7.64 16.85
CA ILE A 356 -26.21 7.17 15.79
C ILE A 356 -26.56 5.71 15.47
N VAL A 357 -26.74 5.39 14.18
CA VAL A 357 -27.16 4.06 13.70
C VAL A 357 -26.21 3.55 12.62
N GLY A 358 -25.56 2.41 12.85
CA GLY A 358 -24.80 1.72 11.82
C GLY A 358 -25.73 1.19 10.72
N LEU A 359 -25.38 1.42 9.46
CA LEU A 359 -26.03 0.78 8.32
C LEU A 359 -25.25 -0.49 7.99
N SER A 360 -25.94 -1.63 8.02
CA SER A 360 -25.38 -2.95 7.67
C SER A 360 -25.04 -3.10 6.18
N GLY A 361 -25.24 -2.04 5.39
CA GLY A 361 -25.13 -2.07 3.93
C GLY A 361 -26.41 -2.52 3.22
N GLU A 362 -27.45 -2.90 3.96
CA GLU A 362 -28.73 -3.30 3.39
C GLU A 362 -29.59 -2.09 2.99
N THR A 363 -30.13 -2.12 1.77
CA THR A 363 -31.00 -1.07 1.23
C THR A 363 -32.26 -0.86 2.08
N ASP A 364 -32.69 -1.87 2.84
CA ASP A 364 -33.91 -1.85 3.64
C ASP A 364 -33.85 -0.86 4.82
N GLU A 365 -32.70 -0.75 5.49
CA GLU A 365 -32.48 0.22 6.58
C GLU A 365 -32.55 1.65 6.07
N LEU A 366 -31.95 1.90 4.90
CA LEU A 366 -31.99 3.20 4.24
C LEU A 366 -33.40 3.56 3.74
N GLN A 367 -34.14 2.59 3.22
CA GLN A 367 -35.56 2.76 2.86
C GLN A 367 -36.45 3.02 4.08
N LYS A 368 -36.18 2.35 5.21
CA LYS A 368 -36.87 2.59 6.48
C LYS A 368 -36.62 4.03 6.94
N PHE A 369 -35.37 4.48 6.92
CA PHE A 369 -35.02 5.85 7.25
C PHE A 369 -35.76 6.87 6.38
N PHE A 370 -35.78 6.66 5.06
CA PHE A 370 -36.50 7.52 4.13
C PHE A 370 -37.98 7.66 4.50
N LYS A 371 -38.65 6.54 4.80
CA LYS A 371 -40.07 6.54 5.21
C LYS A 371 -40.29 7.36 6.50
N LEU A 372 -39.38 7.26 7.46
CA LEU A 372 -39.41 8.01 8.72
C LEU A 372 -39.24 9.52 8.47
N MET A 373 -38.25 9.92 7.67
CA MET A 373 -38.02 11.33 7.31
C MET A 373 -39.23 11.95 6.61
N VAL A 374 -39.86 11.23 5.67
CA VAL A 374 -41.10 11.70 5.01
C VAL A 374 -42.26 11.87 6.01
N LYS A 375 -42.40 10.96 6.99
CA LYS A 375 -43.41 11.05 8.04
C LYS A 375 -43.20 12.30 8.90
N GLN A 376 -41.95 12.59 9.30
CA GLN A 376 -41.62 13.78 10.10
C GLN A 376 -41.90 15.08 9.33
N GLN A 377 -41.53 15.14 8.05
CA GLN A 377 -41.82 16.31 7.22
C GLN A 377 -43.33 16.59 7.11
N ARG A 378 -44.16 15.54 7.00
CA ARG A 378 -45.63 15.68 6.98
C ARG A 378 -46.17 16.20 8.31
N LYS A 379 -45.64 15.72 9.44
CA LYS A 379 -46.01 16.18 10.79
C LYS A 379 -45.70 17.67 10.98
N ALA A 380 -44.50 18.10 10.60
CA ALA A 380 -44.08 19.51 10.68
C ALA A 380 -44.97 20.44 9.82
N LYS A 381 -45.35 20.01 8.60
CA LYS A 381 -46.27 20.77 7.73
C LYS A 381 -47.69 20.93 8.30
N ARG A 382 -48.17 19.95 9.06
CA ARG A 382 -49.49 20.02 9.72
C ARG A 382 -49.47 21.01 10.88
N GLN A 383 -48.39 21.02 11.67
CA GLN A 383 -48.24 21.93 12.80
C GLN A 383 -48.16 23.40 12.36
N LYS A 384 -47.55 23.71 11.21
CA LYS A 384 -47.48 25.08 10.68
C LYS A 384 -48.81 25.64 10.12
N LYS A 385 -49.86 24.83 10.00
CA LYS A 385 -51.18 25.24 9.49
C LYS A 385 -52.19 25.57 10.60
N VAL A 386 -51.84 25.24 11.84
CA VAL A 386 -52.56 25.61 13.06
C VAL A 386 -51.93 26.89 13.57
#